data_AF-A0A843KH51-F1
#
_entry.id   AF-A0A843KH51-F1
#
_cell.length_a   1.000
_cell.length_b   1.000
_cell.length_c   1.000
_cell.angle_alpha   90.00
_cell.angle_beta   90.00
_cell.angle_gamma   90.00
#
_symmetry.space_group_name_H-M   'P 1'
#
loop_
_entity.id
_entity.type
_entity.pdbx_description
1 polymer ?
#
loop_
_entity_poly.entity_id
_entity_poly.type
_entity_poly.pdbx_seq_one_letter_code
_entity_poly.pdbx_strand_id
1 'polypeptide(L)'
;MLTRSEYEAHFRDCEENLLVQQSNGIYTVTPRDGAACPHWDRGGCAVYSSRPIDCRLYPYRMARIDGRDRKCTITLKMSTLCPKVDTLSRSMPETEARALVTKFWREAAGDETGIAVRCESGLVDRLRSRLMAVFR
;
A
#
# COMPACT_ATOMS: atom_id res chain seq x y z
N MET A 1 -0.70 -6.08 0.14
CA MET A 1 -2.14 -6.29 0.37
C MET A 1 -2.87 -6.26 -0.96
N LEU A 2 -3.82 -7.18 -1.16
CA LEU A 2 -4.52 -7.40 -2.41
C LEU A 2 -6.00 -7.70 -2.12
N THR A 3 -6.89 -7.30 -3.02
CA THR A 3 -8.24 -7.88 -3.06
C THR A 3 -8.15 -9.33 -3.52
N ARG A 4 -9.24 -10.09 -3.38
CA ARG A 4 -9.34 -11.42 -3.99
C ARG A 4 -9.07 -11.35 -5.50
N SER A 5 -9.72 -10.45 -6.21
CA SER A 5 -9.57 -10.33 -7.67
C SER A 5 -8.13 -10.00 -8.09
N GLU A 6 -7.44 -9.12 -7.35
CA GLU A 6 -6.03 -8.81 -7.61
C GLU A 6 -5.12 -10.01 -7.33
N TYR A 7 -5.40 -10.78 -6.27
CA TYR A 7 -4.67 -12.02 -5.98
C TYR A 7 -4.85 -13.04 -7.10
N GLU A 8 -6.09 -13.29 -7.51
CA GLU A 8 -6.41 -14.27 -8.53
C GLU A 8 -5.82 -13.91 -9.89
N ALA A 9 -5.82 -12.63 -10.26
CA ALA A 9 -5.31 -12.16 -11.55
C ALA A 9 -3.77 -12.15 -11.63
N HIS A 10 -3.06 -12.03 -10.51
CA HIS A 10 -1.62 -11.79 -10.52
C HIS A 10 -0.78 -12.83 -9.80
N PHE A 11 -1.27 -13.48 -8.75
CA PHE A 11 -0.42 -14.29 -7.87
C PHE A 11 -0.85 -15.75 -7.70
N ARG A 12 -2.06 -16.10 -8.13
CA ARG A 12 -2.57 -17.49 -8.05
C ARG A 12 -1.63 -18.49 -8.73
N ASP A 13 -1.17 -18.18 -9.94
CA ASP A 13 -0.36 -19.11 -10.75
C ASP A 13 1.08 -19.27 -10.25
N CYS A 14 1.50 -18.47 -9.27
CA CYS A 14 2.83 -18.55 -8.66
C CYS A 14 2.77 -18.72 -7.13
N GLU A 15 1.63 -19.19 -6.61
CA GLU A 15 1.36 -19.35 -5.17
C GLU A 15 2.41 -20.22 -4.45
N GLU A 16 2.98 -21.22 -5.12
CA GLU A 16 4.06 -22.07 -4.58
C GLU A 16 5.29 -21.27 -4.13
N ASN A 17 5.58 -20.16 -4.80
CA ASN A 17 6.71 -19.27 -4.52
C ASN A 17 6.38 -18.18 -3.48
N LEU A 18 5.18 -18.23 -2.90
CA LEU A 18 4.65 -17.19 -2.01
C LEU A 18 4.29 -17.75 -0.64
N LEU A 19 4.40 -16.87 0.36
CA LEU A 19 3.66 -16.95 1.61
C LEU A 19 2.39 -16.11 1.46
N VAL A 20 1.24 -16.77 1.52
CA VAL A 20 -0.07 -16.14 1.37
C VAL A 20 -0.80 -16.18 2.71
N GLN A 21 -1.21 -15.01 3.19
CA GLN A 21 -2.03 -14.87 4.38
C GLN A 21 -3.34 -14.16 4.03
N GLN A 22 -4.46 -14.68 4.51
CA GLN A 22 -5.77 -14.08 4.32
C GLN A 22 -6.36 -13.65 5.65
N SER A 23 -6.84 -12.41 5.73
CA SER A 23 -7.57 -11.90 6.88
C SER A 23 -8.58 -10.84 6.43
N ASN A 24 -9.83 -10.95 6.89
CA ASN A 24 -10.91 -10.00 6.56
C ASN A 24 -11.06 -9.71 5.06
N GLY A 25 -10.96 -10.73 4.21
CA GLY A 25 -11.07 -10.58 2.75
C GLY A 25 -9.84 -9.99 2.05
N ILE A 26 -8.80 -9.63 2.80
CA ILE A 26 -7.53 -9.11 2.26
C ILE A 26 -6.50 -10.22 2.18
N TYR A 27 -5.81 -10.28 1.04
CA TYR A 27 -4.66 -11.15 0.83
C TYR A 27 -3.36 -10.36 1.05
N THR A 28 -2.47 -10.89 1.89
CA THR A 28 -1.09 -10.44 2.02
C THR A 28 -0.21 -11.51 1.41
N VAL A 29 0.52 -11.13 0.36
CA VAL A 29 1.49 -12.00 -0.31
C VAL A 29 2.90 -11.52 -0.01
N THR A 30 3.80 -12.45 0.26
CA THR A 30 5.23 -12.19 0.44
C THR A 30 6.00 -13.29 -0.27
N PRO A 31 7.05 -12.98 -1.05
CA PRO A 31 7.91 -14.01 -1.61
C PRO A 31 8.46 -14.94 -0.52
N ARG A 32 8.44 -16.25 -0.78
CA ARG A 32 9.00 -17.24 0.14
C ARG A 32 10.53 -17.07 0.21
N ASP A 33 11.10 -17.39 1.37
CA ASP A 33 12.55 -17.42 1.60
C ASP A 33 13.32 -16.13 1.25
N GLY A 34 12.62 -14.99 1.29
CA GLY A 34 13.21 -13.70 0.92
C GLY A 34 13.52 -13.55 -0.57
N ALA A 35 12.94 -14.40 -1.42
CA ALA A 35 13.11 -14.34 -2.86
C ALA A 35 12.61 -13.02 -3.46
N ALA A 36 13.01 -12.74 -4.71
CA ALA A 36 12.47 -11.62 -5.45
C ALA A 36 10.96 -11.80 -5.70
N CYS A 37 10.27 -10.69 -6.03
CA CYS A 37 8.89 -10.76 -6.50
C CYS A 37 8.82 -11.67 -7.74
N PRO A 38 7.83 -12.58 -7.84
CA PRO A 38 7.70 -13.50 -8.98
C PRO A 38 7.44 -12.77 -10.31
N HIS A 39 7.01 -11.50 -10.27
CA HIS A 39 6.82 -10.66 -11.46
C HIS A 39 8.03 -9.80 -11.81
N TRP A 40 9.15 -9.94 -11.09
CA TRP A 40 10.38 -9.23 -11.40
C TRP A 40 11.14 -9.99 -12.47
N ASP A 41 11.03 -9.54 -13.72
CA ASP A 41 11.69 -10.15 -14.87
C ASP A 41 12.59 -9.13 -15.58
N ARG A 42 13.80 -9.55 -15.98
CA ARG A 42 14.79 -8.76 -16.74
C ARG A 42 14.95 -7.28 -16.32
N GLY A 43 14.86 -6.99 -15.02
CA GLY A 43 15.04 -5.64 -14.48
C GLY A 43 13.78 -4.77 -14.45
N GLY A 44 12.59 -5.35 -14.67
CA GLY A 44 11.32 -4.66 -14.61
C GLY A 44 10.20 -5.51 -14.02
N CYS A 45 9.04 -4.88 -13.77
CA CYS A 45 7.84 -5.57 -13.31
C CYS A 45 7.00 -6.01 -14.52
N ALA A 46 6.82 -7.31 -14.72
CA ALA A 46 6.06 -7.87 -15.85
C ALA A 46 4.58 -7.45 -15.85
N VAL A 47 4.00 -7.20 -14.67
CA VAL A 47 2.61 -6.75 -14.50
C VAL A 47 2.48 -5.24 -14.29
N TYR A 48 3.46 -4.43 -14.74
CA TYR A 48 3.55 -2.99 -14.42
C TYR A 48 2.27 -2.20 -14.70
N SER A 49 1.61 -2.48 -15.83
CA SER A 49 0.39 -1.80 -16.29
C SER A 49 -0.85 -2.18 -15.49
N SER A 50 -0.88 -3.38 -14.91
CA SER A 50 -1.99 -3.91 -14.11
C SER A 50 -1.59 -4.10 -12.65
N ARG A 51 -0.62 -3.32 -12.16
CA ARG A 51 -0.05 -3.54 -10.83
C ARG A 51 -1.14 -3.54 -9.75
N PRO A 52 -1.07 -4.46 -8.78
CA PRO A 52 -1.97 -4.43 -7.64
C PRO A 52 -1.85 -3.13 -6.85
N ILE A 53 -2.87 -2.82 -6.05
CA ILE A 53 -2.95 -1.54 -5.33
C ILE A 53 -1.68 -1.25 -4.52
N ASP A 54 -1.15 -2.22 -3.79
CA ASP A 54 -0.01 -2.01 -2.90
C ASP A 54 1.25 -1.60 -3.69
N CYS A 55 1.38 -2.09 -4.92
CA CYS A 55 2.45 -1.72 -5.84
C CYS A 55 2.19 -0.36 -6.52
N ARG A 56 0.93 0.04 -6.69
CA ARG A 56 0.52 1.35 -7.22
C ARG A 56 0.67 2.47 -6.18
N LEU A 57 0.54 2.14 -4.89
CA LEU A 57 0.57 3.12 -3.79
C LEU A 57 1.93 3.76 -3.55
N TYR A 58 2.99 3.31 -4.23
CA TYR A 58 4.33 3.85 -4.06
C TYR A 58 4.34 5.40 -4.15
N PRO A 59 4.97 6.11 -3.18
CA PRO A 59 5.85 5.62 -2.12
C PRO A 59 5.15 5.19 -0.82
N TYR A 60 3.82 5.20 -0.75
CA TYR A 60 3.06 4.76 0.41
C TYR A 60 2.92 3.24 0.49
N ARG A 61 2.74 2.75 1.70
CA ARG A 61 2.28 1.39 2.00
C ARG A 61 1.17 1.42 3.04
N MET A 62 0.22 0.50 2.95
CA MET A 62 -0.77 0.29 4.00
C MET A 62 -0.09 -0.44 5.17
N ALA A 63 -0.02 0.20 6.34
CA ALA A 63 0.77 -0.30 7.47
C ALA A 63 -0.06 -0.85 8.63
N ARG A 64 -1.31 -0.40 8.77
CA ARG A 64 -2.18 -0.81 9.86
C ARG A 64 -3.64 -0.69 9.46
N ILE A 65 -4.42 -1.69 9.85
CA ILE A 65 -5.86 -1.78 9.65
C ILE A 65 -6.45 -2.05 11.03
N ASP A 66 -7.06 -1.04 11.64
CA ASP A 66 -7.80 -1.22 12.89
C ASP A 66 -9.30 -1.27 12.56
N GLY A 67 -9.91 -2.44 12.77
CA GLY A 67 -11.34 -2.67 12.57
C GLY A 67 -12.08 -2.79 13.91
N ARG A 68 -13.09 -1.94 14.13
CA ARG A 68 -14.08 -2.10 15.23
C ARG A 68 -15.42 -1.55 14.75
N ASP A 69 -16.51 -2.26 15.02
CA ASP A 69 -17.90 -1.78 14.82
C ASP A 69 -18.15 -1.05 13.49
N ARG A 70 -18.06 -1.79 12.37
CA ARG A 70 -18.25 -1.27 10.99
C ARG A 70 -17.38 -0.05 10.66
N LYS A 71 -16.27 0.17 11.36
CA LYS A 71 -15.29 1.20 11.06
C LYS A 71 -13.93 0.58 10.85
N CYS A 72 -13.28 1.01 9.77
CA CYS A 72 -11.94 0.59 9.39
C CYS A 72 -11.04 1.82 9.31
N THR A 73 -10.02 1.89 10.16
CA THR A 73 -8.97 2.92 10.05
C THR A 73 -7.76 2.33 9.35
N ILE A 74 -7.36 2.95 8.23
CA ILE A 74 -6.21 2.53 7.44
C ILE A 74 -5.11 3.56 7.58
N THR A 75 -3.95 3.14 8.05
CA THR A 75 -2.77 3.98 8.15
C THR A 75 -1.86 3.78 6.95
N LEU A 76 -1.68 4.83 6.15
CA LEU A 76 -0.64 4.92 5.13
C LEU A 76 0.67 5.36 5.78
N LYS A 77 1.76 4.65 5.48
CA LYS A 77 3.12 5.07 5.82
C LYS A 77 3.91 5.28 4.54
N MET A 78 4.66 6.37 4.45
CA MET A 78 5.67 6.50 3.41
C MET A 78 6.77 5.46 3.64
N SER A 79 7.07 4.68 2.61
CA SER A 79 8.22 3.78 2.58
C SER A 79 9.46 4.56 2.19
N THR A 80 10.35 4.79 3.16
CA THR A 80 11.68 5.35 2.92
C THR A 80 12.70 4.29 2.47
N LEU A 81 12.26 3.03 2.32
CA LEU A 81 13.14 1.89 2.00
C LEU A 81 13.53 1.81 0.52
N CYS A 82 13.01 2.70 -0.33
CA CYS A 82 13.48 2.81 -1.70
C CYS A 82 14.67 3.77 -1.77
N PRO A 83 15.89 3.29 -2.07
CA PRO A 83 17.07 4.14 -2.18
C PRO A 83 17.01 5.15 -3.35
N LYS A 84 15.94 5.14 -4.16
CA LYS A 84 15.66 6.07 -5.26
C LYS A 84 14.46 6.99 -5.01
N VAL A 85 13.98 7.11 -3.77
CA VAL A 85 12.78 7.90 -3.45
C VAL A 85 12.87 9.36 -3.93
N ASP A 86 14.04 9.99 -3.83
CA ASP A 86 14.27 11.37 -4.26
C ASP A 86 14.37 11.53 -5.80
N THR A 87 14.63 10.44 -6.53
CA THR A 87 14.74 10.44 -8.02
C THR A 87 13.46 10.00 -8.71
N LEU A 88 12.48 9.50 -7.96
CA LEU A 88 11.14 9.25 -8.46
C LEU A 88 10.39 10.59 -8.46
N SER A 89 10.65 11.36 -9.51
CA SER A 89 10.08 12.68 -9.85
C SER A 89 8.54 12.74 -9.91
N ARG A 90 7.85 11.62 -9.62
CA ARG A 90 6.40 11.51 -9.47
C ARG A 90 6.08 10.56 -8.31
N SER A 91 6.43 10.95 -7.09
CA SER A 91 5.80 10.35 -5.92
C SER A 91 4.29 10.59 -6.02
N MET A 92 3.49 9.53 -5.90
CA MET A 92 2.03 9.65 -5.87
C MET A 92 1.64 10.71 -4.82
N PRO A 93 0.77 11.70 -5.15
CA PRO A 93 0.25 12.63 -4.15
C PRO A 93 -0.54 11.91 -3.05
N GLU A 94 -0.44 12.36 -1.80
CA GLU A 94 -1.19 11.77 -0.67
C GLU A 94 -2.70 11.70 -0.94
N THR A 95 -3.26 12.72 -1.60
CA THR A 95 -4.67 12.78 -1.97
C THR A 95 -5.07 11.66 -2.91
N GLU A 96 -4.23 11.35 -3.89
CA GLU A 96 -4.42 10.23 -4.83
C GLU A 96 -4.27 8.89 -4.11
N ALA A 97 -3.25 8.75 -3.25
CA ALA A 97 -3.07 7.55 -2.44
C ALA A 97 -4.27 7.28 -1.53
N ARG A 98 -4.81 8.32 -0.87
CA ARG A 98 -6.03 8.24 -0.05
C ARG A 98 -7.24 7.80 -0.86
N ALA A 99 -7.43 8.36 -2.06
CA ALA A 99 -8.54 8.01 -2.93
C ALA A 99 -8.46 6.55 -3.38
N LEU A 100 -7.26 6.10 -3.76
CA LEU A 100 -7.02 4.73 -4.20
C LEU A 100 -7.25 3.72 -3.08
N VAL A 101 -6.73 3.97 -1.87
CA VAL A 101 -6.98 3.13 -0.68
C VAL A 101 -8.45 3.09 -0.32
N THR A 102 -9.13 4.24 -0.34
CA THR A 102 -10.56 4.30 0.01
C THR A 102 -11.39 3.44 -0.95
N LYS A 103 -11.10 3.51 -2.26
CA LYS A 103 -11.77 2.68 -3.26
C LYS A 103 -11.57 1.20 -2.98
N PHE A 104 -10.33 0.77 -2.77
CA PHE A 104 -10.00 -0.62 -2.46
C PHE A 104 -10.71 -1.14 -1.21
N TRP A 105 -10.74 -0.35 -0.14
CA TRP A 105 -11.36 -0.78 1.11
C TRP A 105 -12.89 -0.81 1.06
N ARG A 106 -13.51 0.00 0.19
CA ARG A 106 -14.95 -0.15 -0.09
C ARG A 106 -15.24 -1.49 -0.77
N GLU A 107 -14.46 -1.85 -1.78
CA GLU A 107 -14.60 -3.13 -2.48
C GLU A 107 -14.34 -4.34 -1.55
N ALA A 108 -13.38 -4.21 -0.64
CA ALA A 108 -13.00 -5.30 0.26
C ALA A 108 -13.91 -5.45 1.50
N ALA A 109 -14.36 -4.34 2.11
CA ALA A 109 -15.09 -4.35 3.38
C ALA A 109 -16.60 -4.08 3.25
N GLY A 110 -17.09 -3.80 2.03
CA GLY A 110 -18.50 -3.51 1.75
C GLY A 110 -18.91 -2.06 2.06
N ASP A 111 -19.98 -1.60 1.40
CA ASP A 111 -20.39 -0.19 1.35
C ASP A 111 -20.83 0.39 2.71
N GLU A 112 -21.26 -0.46 3.66
CA GLU A 112 -21.70 -0.01 4.99
C GLU A 112 -20.55 0.26 5.98
N THR A 113 -19.30 -0.06 5.60
CA THR A 113 -18.14 0.14 6.46
C THR A 113 -17.62 1.58 6.37
N GLY A 114 -17.60 2.29 7.50
CA GLY A 114 -16.97 3.60 7.62
C GLY A 114 -15.45 3.51 7.46
N ILE A 115 -14.91 4.06 6.38
CA ILE A 115 -13.49 4.02 6.05
C ILE A 115 -12.82 5.35 6.42
N ALA A 116 -11.80 5.29 7.28
CA ALA A 116 -10.97 6.44 7.64
C ALA A 116 -9.52 6.18 7.24
N VAL A 117 -8.99 6.93 6.27
CA VAL A 117 -7.58 6.85 5.90
C VAL A 117 -6.79 7.90 6.67
N ARG A 118 -5.69 7.51 7.29
CA ARG A 118 -4.73 8.41 7.94
C ARG A 118 -3.38 8.24 7.28
N CYS A 119 -2.74 9.33 6.89
CA CYS A 119 -1.34 9.31 6.52
C CYS A 119 -0.52 9.57 7.78
N GLU A 120 0.35 8.64 8.15
CA GLU A 120 1.34 8.90 9.19
C GLU A 120 2.36 9.85 8.57
N SER A 121 2.36 11.08 9.08
CA SER A 121 3.27 12.09 8.60
C SER A 121 4.70 11.64 8.89
N GLY A 122 5.46 11.42 7.81
CA GLY A 122 6.88 11.15 7.91
C GLY A 122 7.58 12.30 8.65
N LEU A 123 8.79 12.03 9.13
CA LEU A 123 9.66 12.96 9.85
C LEU A 123 9.69 14.40 9.27
N VAL A 124 9.43 14.54 7.98
CA VAL A 124 9.29 15.79 7.20
C VAL A 124 8.22 16.73 7.75
N ASP A 125 7.02 16.28 8.10
CA ASP A 125 6.01 17.20 8.66
C ASP A 125 6.36 17.60 10.08
N ARG A 126 6.94 16.70 10.89
CA ARG A 126 7.43 17.08 12.24
C ARG A 126 8.54 18.13 12.18
N LEU A 127 9.42 18.04 11.18
CA LEU A 127 10.45 19.05 10.94
C LEU A 127 9.86 20.35 10.38
N ARG A 128 8.89 20.28 9.46
CA ARG A 128 8.23 21.44 8.88
C ARG A 128 7.36 22.19 9.88
N SER A 129 6.64 21.48 10.75
CA SER A 129 5.92 22.06 11.89
C SER A 129 6.85 22.69 12.92
N ARG A 130 8.02 22.09 13.18
CA ARG A 130 9.04 22.67 14.06
C ARG A 130 9.70 23.92 13.46
N LEU A 131 10.05 23.92 12.17
CA LEU A 131 10.57 25.10 11.48
C LEU A 131 9.55 26.24 11.48
N MET A 132 8.29 25.96 11.15
CA MET A 132 7.23 26.99 11.16
C MET A 132 6.89 27.51 12.56
N ALA A 133 7.13 26.73 13.62
CA ALA A 133 6.97 27.17 15.01
C ALA A 133 8.16 27.99 15.55
N VAL A 134 9.32 27.95 14.89
CA VAL A 134 10.53 28.71 15.26
C VAL A 134 10.57 30.09 14.56
N PHE A 135 9.83 30.27 13.46
CA PHE A 135 9.71 31.53 12.72
C PHE A 135 8.45 32.34 13.07
N ARG A 136 7.86 32.13 14.25
CA ARG A 136 6.66 32.86 14.71
C ARG A 136 6.89 33.58 16.03
#